data_AF-A0A3N2MH59-F1
#
_entry.id   AF-A0A3N2MH59-F1
#
_cell.length_a   1.000
_cell.length_b   1.000
_cell.length_c   1.000
_cell.angle_alpha   90.00
_cell.angle_beta   90.00
_cell.angle_gamma   90.00
#
_symmetry.space_group_name_H-M   'P 1'
#
loop_
_entity.id
_entity.type
_entity.pdbx_description
1 polymer ?
#
loop_
_entity_poly.entity_id
_entity_poly.type
_entity_poly.pdbx_seq_one_letter_code
_entity_poly.pdbx_strand_id
1 'polypeptide(L)'
;MNISIICLDAEFADNEELLELSLFGLDGKEIYHCYYRPEMIDDWRTDIHHITPEMVADKQPFSEVKGEVQRLLDEAYALTGFAVDNDLRVLTRSGISGLDDKRVIDVKDMYWYQKGRAEEMSPFAVPSLIVCANALGLDFSEATAHSASADTEATLKCFNLLLNSYIEGKGKSDAAEEDVDAFINEINDARALFVQDSARGYVKVGKYKEYHKVYFGKSSDSGERTLLFEVEVADRYKAEYELRKLLKKKEVPGKHNLYKLTLKQLDDIRRYKNEYNAEDSAWCKKILRNLSRLTL
;
A
#
# COMPACT_ATOMS: atom_id res chain seq x y z
N MET A 1 25.81 -16.12 10.01
CA MET A 1 24.84 -16.87 9.20
C MET A 1 24.40 -15.93 8.11
N ASN A 2 24.40 -16.34 6.84
CA ASN A 2 23.80 -15.51 5.78
C ASN A 2 22.28 -15.60 5.95
N ILE A 3 21.61 -14.45 6.03
CA ILE A 3 20.14 -14.38 6.10
C ILE A 3 19.58 -14.92 4.78
N SER A 4 18.64 -15.85 4.86
CA SER A 4 17.97 -16.42 3.68
C SER A 4 16.83 -15.53 3.23
N ILE A 5 17.12 -14.52 2.40
CA ILE A 5 16.10 -13.65 1.79
C ILE A 5 16.04 -13.98 0.30
N ILE A 6 14.82 -14.20 -0.20
CA ILE A 6 14.55 -14.33 -1.63
C ILE A 6 13.90 -13.05 -2.14
N CYS A 7 14.54 -12.40 -3.10
CA CYS A 7 13.93 -11.36 -3.92
C CYS A 7 13.22 -12.01 -5.09
N LEU A 8 11.99 -11.58 -5.39
CA LEU A 8 11.21 -12.13 -6.48
C LEU A 8 10.48 -11.04 -7.26
N ASP A 9 10.22 -11.37 -8.51
CA ASP A 9 9.35 -10.64 -9.43
C ASP A 9 8.70 -11.65 -10.39
N ALA A 10 7.48 -11.35 -10.85
CA ALA A 10 6.70 -12.23 -11.69
C ALA A 10 5.95 -11.47 -12.78
N GLU A 11 6.01 -11.99 -14.00
CA GLU A 11 5.19 -11.51 -15.11
C GLU A 11 3.99 -12.43 -15.30
N PHE A 12 2.83 -11.85 -15.57
CA PHE A 12 1.57 -12.58 -15.72
C PHE A 12 0.71 -11.98 -16.82
N ALA A 13 -0.13 -12.84 -17.41
CA ALA A 13 -1.07 -12.44 -18.44
C ALA A 13 -2.28 -11.67 -17.87
N ASP A 14 -3.16 -11.18 -18.74
CA ASP A 14 -4.34 -10.39 -18.37
C ASP A 14 -5.30 -11.10 -17.39
N ASN A 15 -5.32 -12.43 -17.42
CA ASN A 15 -6.11 -13.28 -16.50
C ASN A 15 -5.35 -13.70 -15.23
N GLU A 16 -4.17 -13.11 -14.99
CA GLU A 16 -3.25 -13.41 -13.89
C GLU A 16 -2.63 -14.82 -13.95
N GLU A 17 -2.57 -15.47 -15.12
CA GLU A 17 -1.72 -16.66 -15.30
C GLU A 17 -0.24 -16.27 -15.41
N LEU A 18 0.61 -16.99 -14.69
CA LEU A 18 2.05 -16.73 -14.62
C LEU A 18 2.73 -17.03 -15.97
N LEU A 19 3.54 -16.09 -16.44
CA LEU A 19 4.32 -16.17 -17.69
C LEU A 19 5.82 -16.24 -17.43
N GLU A 20 6.32 -15.58 -16.40
CA GLU A 20 7.72 -15.58 -15.98
C GLU A 20 7.82 -15.48 -14.46
N LEU A 21 8.82 -16.15 -13.85
CA LEU A 21 9.16 -15.99 -12.45
C LEU A 21 10.67 -15.98 -12.27
N SER A 22 11.16 -14.99 -11.53
CA SER A 22 12.57 -14.84 -11.15
C SER A 22 12.72 -14.81 -9.64
N LEU A 23 13.64 -15.60 -9.10
CA LEU A 23 13.98 -15.66 -7.67
C LEU A 23 15.50 -15.48 -7.50
N PHE A 24 15.92 -14.46 -6.77
CA PHE A 24 17.32 -14.15 -6.50
C PHE A 24 17.59 -14.23 -5.00
N GLY A 25 18.73 -14.79 -4.63
CA GLY A 25 19.22 -14.78 -3.26
C GLY A 25 19.82 -13.42 -2.89
N LEU A 26 19.93 -13.14 -1.59
CA LEU A 26 20.50 -11.90 -1.08
C LEU A 26 21.93 -11.58 -1.60
N ASP A 27 22.68 -12.63 -1.96
CA ASP A 27 24.03 -12.54 -2.52
C ASP A 27 24.07 -12.12 -4.01
N GLY A 28 22.91 -11.91 -4.63
CA GLY A 28 22.79 -11.58 -6.06
C GLY A 28 22.75 -12.79 -6.97
N LYS A 29 22.77 -14.01 -6.43
CA LYS A 29 22.71 -15.23 -7.24
C LYS A 29 21.26 -15.50 -7.67
N GLU A 30 21.05 -15.73 -8.96
CA GLU A 30 19.80 -16.29 -9.48
C GLU A 30 19.62 -17.72 -8.93
N ILE A 31 18.57 -17.91 -8.13
CA ILE A 31 18.19 -19.20 -7.53
C ILE A 31 17.28 -19.96 -8.49
N TYR A 32 16.39 -19.24 -9.17
CA TYR A 32 15.39 -19.80 -10.06
C TYR A 32 14.97 -18.76 -11.09
N HIS A 33 14.87 -19.17 -12.35
CA HIS A 33 14.30 -18.38 -13.44
C HIS A 33 13.63 -19.30 -14.44
N CYS A 34 12.35 -19.05 -14.75
CA CYS A 34 11.61 -19.83 -15.74
C CYS A 34 10.54 -19.00 -16.44
N TYR A 35 10.30 -19.34 -17.71
CA TYR A 35 9.11 -18.97 -18.46
C TYR A 35 8.09 -20.10 -18.43
N TYR A 36 6.80 -19.75 -18.51
CA TYR A 36 5.71 -20.72 -18.46
C TYR A 36 4.73 -20.53 -19.60
N ARG A 37 4.22 -21.65 -20.09
CA ARG A 37 3.07 -21.66 -21.00
C ARG A 37 1.79 -21.56 -20.16
N PRO A 38 0.92 -20.56 -20.40
CA PRO A 38 -0.38 -20.52 -19.75
C PRO A 38 -1.25 -21.71 -20.16
N GLU A 39 -2.16 -22.09 -19.28
CA GLU A 39 -3.06 -23.23 -19.44
C GLU A 39 -4.48 -22.82 -19.83
N MET A 40 -4.93 -21.62 -19.44
CA MET A 40 -6.33 -21.18 -19.63
C MET A 40 -6.52 -20.25 -20.82
N ILE A 41 -5.47 -19.60 -21.30
CA ILE A 41 -5.51 -18.68 -22.44
C ILE A 41 -4.38 -18.97 -23.44
N ASP A 42 -4.58 -18.51 -24.67
CA ASP A 42 -3.65 -18.62 -25.80
C ASP A 42 -3.18 -17.27 -26.36
N ASP A 43 -3.77 -16.16 -25.91
CA ASP A 43 -3.42 -14.79 -26.29
C ASP A 43 -3.57 -13.83 -25.08
N TRP A 44 -2.72 -12.80 -25.03
CA TRP A 44 -2.67 -11.80 -23.96
C TRP A 44 -1.94 -10.53 -24.43
N ARG A 45 -2.09 -9.46 -23.66
CA ARG A 45 -1.34 -8.22 -23.88
C ARG A 45 0.14 -8.40 -23.64
N THR A 46 0.96 -8.00 -24.61
CA THR A 46 2.43 -8.10 -24.54
C THR A 46 3.12 -6.74 -24.41
N ASP A 47 2.37 -5.64 -24.31
CA ASP A 47 2.91 -4.28 -24.33
C ASP A 47 3.67 -3.89 -23.05
N ILE A 48 3.48 -4.66 -21.98
CA ILE A 48 4.14 -4.47 -20.69
C ILE A 48 5.40 -5.33 -20.64
N HIS A 49 5.26 -6.65 -20.52
CA HIS A 49 6.36 -7.59 -20.30
C HIS A 49 7.04 -8.13 -21.57
N HIS A 50 6.51 -7.81 -22.76
CA HIS A 50 7.04 -8.25 -24.07
C HIS A 50 7.09 -9.76 -24.34
N ILE A 51 6.69 -10.61 -23.38
CA ILE A 51 6.49 -12.06 -23.56
C ILE A 51 5.32 -12.35 -24.51
N THR A 52 5.62 -12.94 -25.67
CA THR A 52 4.60 -13.36 -26.66
C THR A 52 4.20 -14.83 -26.50
N PRO A 53 3.03 -15.26 -27.03
CA PRO A 53 2.64 -16.66 -27.02
C PRO A 53 3.68 -17.60 -27.63
N GLU A 54 4.37 -17.17 -28.70
CA GLU A 54 5.41 -17.96 -29.36
C GLU A 54 6.64 -18.16 -28.48
N MET A 55 6.99 -17.18 -27.64
CA MET A 55 8.14 -17.29 -26.72
C MET A 55 7.94 -18.39 -25.67
N VAL A 56 6.69 -18.65 -25.30
CA VAL A 56 6.35 -19.60 -24.22
C VAL A 56 5.63 -20.86 -24.71
N ALA A 57 5.36 -21.00 -26.00
CA ALA A 57 4.59 -22.10 -26.57
C ALA A 57 5.19 -23.49 -26.29
N ASP A 58 6.51 -23.59 -26.16
CA ASP A 58 7.25 -24.83 -25.88
C ASP A 58 7.60 -25.00 -24.39
N LYS A 59 7.20 -24.05 -23.53
CA LYS A 59 7.51 -24.07 -22.10
C LYS A 59 6.52 -24.94 -21.34
N GLN A 60 6.97 -25.46 -20.20
CA GLN A 60 6.11 -26.20 -19.29
C GLN A 60 5.14 -25.24 -18.58
N PRO A 61 3.92 -25.67 -18.24
CA PRO A 61 3.03 -24.88 -17.40
C PRO A 61 3.55 -24.81 -15.97
N PHE A 62 3.21 -23.75 -15.24
CA PHE A 62 3.63 -23.56 -13.85
C PHE A 62 3.17 -24.69 -12.92
N SER A 63 2.01 -25.30 -13.21
CA SER A 63 1.45 -26.40 -12.44
C SER A 63 2.38 -27.62 -12.33
N GLU A 64 3.27 -27.84 -13.30
CA GLU A 64 4.25 -28.93 -13.30
C GLU A 64 5.47 -28.66 -12.38
N VAL A 65 5.86 -27.40 -12.20
CA VAL A 65 7.05 -27.00 -11.42
C VAL A 65 6.73 -26.36 -10.08
N LYS A 66 5.46 -26.08 -9.80
CA LYS A 66 4.98 -25.43 -8.58
C LYS A 66 5.59 -26.01 -7.30
N GLY A 67 5.77 -27.34 -7.23
CA GLY A 67 6.34 -28.00 -6.05
C GLY A 67 7.80 -27.63 -5.78
N GLU A 68 8.58 -27.28 -6.80
CA GLU A 68 9.94 -26.76 -6.66
C GLU A 68 9.93 -25.34 -6.10
N VAL A 69 9.13 -24.47 -6.71
CA VAL A 69 8.98 -23.07 -6.29
C VAL A 69 8.47 -22.98 -4.84
N GLN A 70 7.49 -23.81 -4.47
CA GLN A 70 7.01 -23.89 -3.08
C GLN A 70 8.15 -24.18 -2.10
N ARG A 71 9.04 -25.15 -2.40
CA ARG A 71 10.16 -25.49 -1.49
C ARG A 71 11.14 -24.33 -1.33
N LEU A 72 11.49 -23.64 -2.42
CA LEU A 72 12.37 -22.49 -2.38
C LEU A 72 11.81 -21.37 -1.49
N LEU A 73 10.52 -21.05 -1.67
CA LEU A 73 9.84 -20.03 -0.89
C LEU A 73 9.66 -20.47 0.58
N ASP A 74 9.43 -21.74 0.85
CA ASP A 74 9.30 -22.30 2.21
C ASP A 74 10.60 -22.20 3.01
N GLU A 75 11.75 -22.42 2.37
CA GLU A 75 13.09 -22.34 2.97
C GLU A 75 13.57 -20.91 3.24
N ALA A 76 12.99 -19.91 2.57
CA ALA A 76 13.32 -18.51 2.78
C ALA A 76 12.86 -18.03 4.18
N TYR A 77 13.75 -17.31 4.87
CA TYR A 77 13.44 -16.60 6.10
C TYR A 77 12.44 -15.46 5.83
N ALA A 78 12.69 -14.70 4.77
CA ALA A 78 11.83 -13.60 4.31
C ALA A 78 11.80 -13.51 2.79
N LEU A 79 10.73 -12.90 2.28
CA LEU A 79 10.54 -12.57 0.88
C LEU A 79 10.63 -11.06 0.69
N THR A 80 11.19 -10.64 -0.44
CA THR A 80 11.22 -9.25 -0.87
C THR A 80 10.91 -9.15 -2.37
N GLY A 81 10.57 -7.95 -2.80
CA GLY A 81 10.17 -7.62 -4.16
C GLY A 81 9.78 -6.14 -4.21
N PHE A 82 9.34 -5.65 -5.36
CA PHE A 82 8.86 -4.28 -5.50
C PHE A 82 7.35 -4.27 -5.76
N ALA A 83 6.55 -3.78 -4.81
CA ALA A 83 5.09 -3.98 -4.83
C ALA A 83 4.70 -5.47 -4.80
N VAL A 84 5.45 -6.25 -4.01
CA VAL A 84 5.49 -7.72 -4.01
C VAL A 84 4.16 -8.37 -3.62
N ASP A 85 3.27 -7.65 -2.94
CA ASP A 85 1.89 -8.09 -2.66
C ASP A 85 1.16 -8.53 -3.93
N ASN A 86 1.49 -7.93 -5.08
CA ASN A 86 0.91 -8.31 -6.35
C ASN A 86 1.35 -9.71 -6.79
N ASP A 87 2.65 -9.97 -6.76
CA ASP A 87 3.26 -11.25 -7.13
C ASP A 87 2.81 -12.36 -6.18
N LEU A 88 2.83 -12.11 -4.87
CA LEU A 88 2.40 -13.08 -3.86
C LEU A 88 0.92 -13.45 -4.02
N ARG A 89 0.05 -12.49 -4.38
CA ARG A 89 -1.36 -12.75 -4.67
C ARG A 89 -1.52 -13.67 -5.88
N VAL A 90 -0.77 -13.42 -6.96
CA VAL A 90 -0.80 -14.23 -8.17
C VAL A 90 -0.24 -15.63 -7.89
N LEU A 91 0.90 -15.74 -7.22
CA LEU A 91 1.49 -17.03 -6.81
C LEU A 91 0.53 -17.85 -5.93
N THR A 92 -0.20 -17.20 -5.02
CA THR A 92 -1.22 -17.85 -4.19
C THR A 92 -2.36 -18.42 -5.05
N ARG A 93 -2.82 -17.67 -6.05
CA ARG A 93 -3.86 -18.12 -7.00
C ARG A 93 -3.36 -19.24 -7.91
N SER A 94 -2.09 -19.21 -8.28
CA SER A 94 -1.38 -20.29 -8.98
C SER A 94 -1.09 -21.49 -8.07
N GLY A 95 -1.50 -21.42 -6.81
CA GLY A 95 -1.60 -22.51 -5.86
C GLY A 95 -0.44 -22.61 -4.87
N ILE A 96 0.52 -21.70 -4.88
CA ILE A 96 1.51 -21.62 -3.80
C ILE A 96 0.77 -21.33 -2.49
N SER A 97 1.18 -22.00 -1.43
CA SER A 97 0.53 -21.96 -0.11
C SER A 97 1.45 -21.36 0.94
N GLY A 98 0.87 -20.85 2.03
CA GLY A 98 1.64 -20.35 3.18
C GLY A 98 2.28 -18.97 3.01
N LEU A 99 2.00 -18.24 1.92
CA LEU A 99 2.58 -16.91 1.68
C LEU A 99 2.03 -15.85 2.64
N ASP A 100 0.79 -15.98 3.13
CA ASP A 100 0.21 -15.05 4.11
C ASP A 100 0.94 -15.07 5.48
N ASP A 101 1.63 -16.17 5.80
CA ASP A 101 2.39 -16.34 7.04
C ASP A 101 3.89 -16.00 6.85
N LYS A 102 4.32 -15.66 5.63
CA LYS A 102 5.72 -15.34 5.34
C LYS A 102 6.07 -13.93 5.80
N ARG A 103 7.31 -13.75 6.24
CA ARG A 103 7.88 -12.41 6.43
C ARG A 103 8.05 -11.78 5.07
N VAL A 104 7.44 -10.61 4.88
CA VAL A 104 7.54 -9.84 3.65
C VAL A 104 8.10 -8.47 3.98
N ILE A 105 9.13 -8.06 3.23
CA ILE A 105 9.70 -6.73 3.29
C ILE A 105 9.73 -6.15 1.87
N ASP A 106 8.82 -5.22 1.60
CA ASP A 106 8.69 -4.62 0.27
C ASP A 106 9.68 -3.47 0.09
N VAL A 107 10.45 -3.48 -1.01
CA VAL A 107 11.42 -2.43 -1.35
C VAL A 107 10.74 -1.06 -1.49
N LYS A 108 9.49 -1.04 -1.97
CA LYS A 108 8.67 0.17 -2.07
C LYS A 108 8.41 0.78 -0.69
N ASP A 109 8.15 -0.06 0.31
CA ASP A 109 7.90 0.38 1.68
C ASP A 109 9.18 0.79 2.40
N MET A 110 10.29 0.08 2.16
CA MET A 110 11.62 0.48 2.64
C MET A 110 12.01 1.86 2.10
N TYR A 111 11.83 2.08 0.79
CA TYR A 111 12.11 3.35 0.13
C TYR A 111 11.28 4.48 0.73
N TRP A 112 9.96 4.27 0.89
CA TRP A 112 9.10 5.25 1.52
C TRP A 112 9.57 5.59 2.95
N TYR A 113 9.91 4.57 3.74
CA TYR A 113 10.33 4.75 5.12
C TYR A 113 11.61 5.57 5.25
N GLN A 114 12.61 5.32 4.40
CA GLN A 114 13.91 6.01 4.49
C GLN A 114 13.98 7.32 3.72
N LYS A 115 13.26 7.44 2.59
CA LYS A 115 13.36 8.59 1.68
C LYS A 115 12.05 9.38 1.59
N GLY A 116 10.91 8.70 1.52
CA GLY A 116 9.61 9.34 1.30
C GLY A 116 9.07 10.14 2.50
N ARG A 117 9.31 9.68 3.74
CA ARG A 117 8.73 10.34 4.94
C ARG A 117 9.18 11.78 5.14
N ALA A 118 10.46 12.09 4.85
CA ALA A 118 10.99 13.45 4.99
C ALA A 118 10.36 14.44 4.00
N GLU A 119 9.80 13.94 2.90
CA GLU A 119 9.13 14.71 1.86
C GLU A 119 7.60 14.67 1.99
N GLU A 120 7.08 14.24 3.15
CA GLU A 120 5.64 14.05 3.41
C GLU A 120 4.93 13.14 2.39
N MET A 121 5.70 12.25 1.74
CA MET A 121 5.18 11.33 0.74
C MET A 121 4.17 10.37 1.38
N SER A 122 3.05 10.13 0.69
CA SER A 122 2.13 9.09 1.10
C SER A 122 2.71 7.69 0.84
N PRO A 123 2.62 6.75 1.78
CA PRO A 123 3.00 5.35 1.55
C PRO A 123 2.18 4.67 0.45
N PHE A 124 1.07 5.28 0.02
CA PHE A 124 0.21 4.79 -1.06
C PHE A 124 0.54 5.43 -2.43
N ALA A 125 1.51 6.33 -2.48
CA ALA A 125 1.90 7.09 -3.67
C ALA A 125 3.40 7.01 -3.95
N VAL A 126 4.05 5.92 -3.51
CA VAL A 126 5.47 5.68 -3.81
C VAL A 126 5.64 5.50 -5.32
N PRO A 127 6.66 6.14 -5.94
CA PRO A 127 6.95 6.01 -7.38
C PRO A 127 7.26 4.58 -7.85
N SER A 128 7.47 4.42 -9.16
CA SER A 128 7.84 3.14 -9.77
C SER A 128 9.26 2.68 -9.39
N LEU A 129 9.56 1.40 -9.64
CA LEU A 129 10.89 0.81 -9.42
C LEU A 129 11.97 1.63 -10.12
N ILE A 130 11.76 2.01 -11.38
CA ILE A 130 12.67 2.88 -12.15
C ILE A 130 12.99 4.17 -11.38
N VAL A 131 11.98 4.87 -10.89
CA VAL A 131 12.20 6.15 -10.19
C VAL A 131 12.95 5.91 -8.87
N CYS A 132 12.56 4.90 -8.10
CA CYS A 132 13.21 4.56 -6.84
C CYS A 132 14.68 4.11 -7.04
N ALA A 133 14.95 3.24 -8.01
CA ALA A 133 16.27 2.74 -8.35
C ALA A 133 17.21 3.88 -8.79
N ASN A 134 16.75 4.77 -9.68
CA ASN A 134 17.52 5.94 -10.10
C ASN A 134 17.77 6.91 -8.95
N ALA A 135 16.79 7.12 -8.06
CA ALA A 135 16.97 7.94 -6.86
C ALA A 135 17.98 7.34 -5.86
N LEU A 136 18.21 6.02 -5.92
CA LEU A 136 19.25 5.31 -5.17
C LEU A 136 20.59 5.24 -5.92
N GLY A 137 20.70 5.83 -7.11
CA GLY A 137 21.93 5.91 -7.90
C GLY A 137 22.18 4.70 -8.80
N LEU A 138 21.18 3.86 -9.04
CA LEU A 138 21.26 2.76 -10.01
C LEU A 138 20.88 3.27 -11.41
N ASP A 139 21.58 2.81 -12.44
CA ASP A 139 21.20 3.04 -13.84
C ASP A 139 20.19 1.98 -14.26
N PHE A 140 18.90 2.31 -14.18
CA PHE A 140 17.80 1.42 -14.54
C PHE A 140 16.75 2.21 -15.33
N SER A 141 16.38 1.72 -16.51
CA SER A 141 15.55 2.47 -17.46
C SER A 141 14.47 1.59 -18.08
N GLU A 142 13.51 2.22 -18.76
CA GLU A 142 12.48 1.53 -19.54
C GLU A 142 13.06 0.56 -20.59
N ALA A 143 14.29 0.79 -21.08
CA ALA A 143 14.93 -0.10 -22.05
C ALA A 143 15.39 -1.44 -21.46
N THR A 144 15.48 -1.53 -20.13
CA THR A 144 15.94 -2.71 -19.38
C THR A 144 14.88 -3.26 -18.43
N ALA A 145 13.76 -2.56 -18.25
CA ALA A 145 12.67 -2.95 -17.34
C ALA A 145 11.68 -3.91 -18.02
N HIS A 146 10.72 -4.41 -17.24
CA HIS A 146 9.61 -5.26 -17.68
C HIS A 146 10.06 -6.65 -18.14
N SER A 147 11.10 -7.17 -17.48
CA SER A 147 11.39 -8.60 -17.45
C SER A 147 11.61 -9.01 -16.01
N ALA A 148 11.05 -10.13 -15.59
CA ALA A 148 11.11 -10.52 -14.18
C ALA A 148 12.55 -10.61 -13.68
N SER A 149 13.49 -11.09 -14.51
CA SER A 149 14.91 -11.19 -14.14
C SER A 149 15.56 -9.82 -13.90
N ALA A 150 15.41 -8.86 -14.83
CA ALA A 150 15.99 -7.53 -14.69
C ALA A 150 15.35 -6.74 -13.54
N ASP A 151 14.04 -6.83 -13.39
CA ASP A 151 13.29 -6.18 -12.32
C ASP A 151 13.64 -6.78 -10.96
N THR A 152 13.82 -8.11 -10.85
CA THR A 152 14.33 -8.76 -9.64
C THR A 152 15.74 -8.29 -9.30
N GLU A 153 16.64 -8.20 -10.28
CA GLU A 153 18.02 -7.75 -10.04
C GLU A 153 18.07 -6.29 -9.56
N ALA A 154 17.32 -5.40 -10.22
CA ALA A 154 17.21 -3.99 -9.84
C ALA A 154 16.59 -3.83 -8.45
N THR A 155 15.55 -4.60 -8.15
CA THR A 155 14.88 -4.63 -6.85
C THR A 155 15.82 -5.10 -5.75
N LEU A 156 16.58 -6.18 -5.99
CA LEU A 156 17.56 -6.68 -5.02
C LEU A 156 18.69 -5.68 -4.75
N LYS A 157 19.16 -4.97 -5.77
CA LYS A 157 20.14 -3.88 -5.59
C LYS A 157 19.55 -2.76 -4.72
N CYS A 158 18.30 -2.35 -4.97
CA CYS A 158 17.61 -1.38 -4.13
C CYS A 158 17.47 -1.87 -2.68
N PHE A 159 17.04 -3.12 -2.51
CA PHE A 159 16.90 -3.78 -1.21
C PHE A 159 18.20 -3.72 -0.41
N ASN A 160 19.31 -4.14 -1.01
CA ASN A 160 20.63 -4.16 -0.37
C ASN A 160 21.08 -2.75 0.03
N LEU A 161 20.89 -1.73 -0.83
CA LEU A 161 21.23 -0.35 -0.50
C LEU A 161 20.42 0.19 0.69
N LEU A 162 19.11 -0.08 0.70
CA LEU A 162 18.19 0.39 1.74
C LEU A 162 18.45 -0.33 3.07
N LEU A 163 18.59 -1.66 3.05
CA LEU A 163 18.92 -2.46 4.21
C LEU A 163 20.28 -2.03 4.80
N ASN A 164 21.33 -1.93 3.98
CA ASN A 164 22.65 -1.48 4.46
C ASN A 164 22.57 -0.09 5.10
N SER A 165 21.88 0.85 4.47
CA SER A 165 21.69 2.19 5.06
C SER A 165 20.93 2.15 6.40
N TYR A 166 19.96 1.26 6.54
CA TYR A 166 19.25 1.05 7.81
C TYR A 166 20.17 0.48 8.89
N ILE A 167 20.95 -0.56 8.57
CA ILE A 167 21.90 -1.22 9.46
C ILE A 167 23.02 -0.27 9.90
N GLU A 168 23.60 0.49 8.97
CA GLU A 168 24.61 1.53 9.25
C GLU A 168 24.04 2.60 10.20
N GLY A 169 22.78 3.01 9.99
CA GLY A 169 22.07 3.93 10.88
C GLY A 169 21.90 3.41 12.30
N LYS A 170 21.97 2.09 12.51
CA LYS A 170 21.98 1.42 13.83
C LYS A 170 23.40 1.19 14.38
N GLY A 171 24.44 1.63 13.66
CA GLY A 171 25.85 1.46 14.05
C GLY A 171 26.36 0.03 13.91
N LYS A 172 25.75 -0.77 13.02
CA LYS A 172 26.13 -2.15 12.72
C LYS A 172 26.81 -2.25 11.35
N SER A 173 27.63 -3.28 11.15
CA SER A 173 28.28 -3.57 9.86
C SER A 173 27.49 -4.55 9.00
N ASP A 174 26.75 -5.46 9.63
CA ASP A 174 26.08 -6.57 8.98
C ASP A 174 24.66 -6.71 9.54
N ALA A 175 23.72 -7.10 8.67
CA ALA A 175 22.35 -7.39 9.07
C ALA A 175 22.26 -8.76 9.77
N ALA A 176 21.37 -8.86 10.75
CA ALA A 176 20.85 -10.12 11.29
C ALA A 176 19.35 -10.27 11.00
N GLU A 177 18.79 -11.46 11.22
CA GLU A 177 17.35 -11.73 11.05
C GLU A 177 16.48 -10.78 11.90
N GLU A 178 16.93 -10.48 13.13
CA GLU A 178 16.22 -9.58 14.02
C GLU A 178 16.23 -8.12 13.52
N ASP A 179 17.23 -7.74 12.71
CA ASP A 179 17.27 -6.42 12.09
C ASP A 179 16.25 -6.31 10.96
N VAL A 180 16.01 -7.40 10.23
CA VAL A 180 14.96 -7.48 9.20
C VAL A 180 13.58 -7.38 9.87
N ASP A 181 13.35 -8.15 10.94
CA ASP A 181 12.11 -8.07 11.71
C ASP A 181 11.90 -6.67 12.30
N ALA A 182 12.94 -6.05 12.84
CA ALA A 182 12.88 -4.68 13.35
C ALA A 182 12.52 -3.68 12.24
N PHE A 183 13.12 -3.82 11.05
CA PHE A 183 12.82 -2.92 9.94
C PHE A 183 11.37 -3.06 9.47
N ILE A 184 10.87 -4.29 9.31
CA ILE A 184 9.46 -4.56 8.98
C ILE A 184 8.53 -3.90 10.01
N ASN A 185 8.80 -4.07 11.31
CA ASN A 185 7.99 -3.50 12.37
C ASN A 185 8.01 -1.96 12.35
N GLU A 186 9.19 -1.35 12.19
CA GLU A 186 9.32 0.11 12.10
C GLU A 186 8.57 0.70 10.89
N ILE A 187 8.63 0.02 9.74
CA ILE A 187 7.86 0.38 8.54
C ILE A 187 6.36 0.33 8.86
N ASN A 188 5.89 -0.77 9.44
CA ASN A 188 4.47 -0.97 9.76
C ASN A 188 3.96 0.08 10.76
N ASP A 189 4.72 0.36 11.82
CA ASP A 189 4.41 1.38 12.81
C ASP A 189 4.33 2.76 12.17
N ALA A 190 5.30 3.10 11.31
CA ALA A 190 5.28 4.38 10.60
C ALA A 190 4.07 4.49 9.66
N ARG A 191 3.68 3.42 8.96
CA ARG A 191 2.49 3.39 8.10
C ARG A 191 1.22 3.56 8.93
N ALA A 192 1.12 2.87 10.07
CA ALA A 192 -0.02 2.99 10.98
C ALA A 192 -0.18 4.42 11.50
N LEU A 193 0.93 5.05 11.93
CA LEU A 193 0.96 6.45 12.34
C LEU A 193 0.54 7.38 11.19
N PHE A 194 1.05 7.17 9.98
CA PHE A 194 0.66 7.97 8.81
C PHE A 194 -0.85 7.90 8.56
N VAL A 195 -1.46 6.70 8.64
CA VAL A 195 -2.90 6.52 8.44
C VAL A 195 -3.70 7.22 9.54
N GLN A 196 -3.26 7.08 10.80
CA GLN A 196 -3.86 7.76 11.95
C GLN A 196 -3.82 9.29 11.79
N ASP A 197 -2.65 9.86 11.51
CA ASP A 197 -2.50 11.30 11.28
C ASP A 197 -3.30 11.75 10.06
N SER A 198 -3.35 10.92 9.02
CA SER A 198 -4.19 11.14 7.86
C SER A 198 -5.68 10.99 8.13
N ALA A 199 -6.13 10.46 9.27
CA ALA A 199 -7.53 10.39 9.70
C ALA A 199 -7.93 11.57 10.60
N ARG A 200 -6.97 12.17 11.32
CA ARG A 200 -7.19 13.40 12.12
C ARG A 200 -7.75 14.53 11.28
N GLY A 201 -8.46 15.45 11.94
CA GLY A 201 -8.98 16.63 11.28
C GLY A 201 -9.99 17.35 12.15
N TYR A 202 -10.95 18.00 11.49
CA TYR A 202 -11.88 18.91 12.12
C TYR A 202 -13.31 18.64 11.70
N VAL A 203 -14.21 18.71 12.67
CA VAL A 203 -15.64 18.95 12.44
C VAL A 203 -15.85 20.45 12.39
N LYS A 204 -16.41 20.94 11.29
CA LYS A 204 -16.56 22.37 11.03
C LYS A 204 -18.01 22.73 10.90
N VAL A 205 -18.42 23.79 11.58
CA VAL A 205 -19.80 24.29 11.52
C VAL A 205 -19.79 25.74 11.05
N GLY A 206 -20.31 25.96 9.84
CA GLY A 206 -20.49 27.28 9.26
C GLY A 206 -21.94 27.75 9.28
N LYS A 207 -22.16 29.06 9.26
CA LYS A 207 -23.50 29.67 9.13
C LYS A 207 -23.86 29.83 7.65
N TYR A 208 -25.07 29.40 7.29
CA TYR A 208 -25.64 29.64 5.97
C TYR A 208 -27.10 30.07 6.09
N LYS A 209 -27.34 31.38 6.00
CA LYS A 209 -28.65 32.00 6.28
C LYS A 209 -29.15 31.57 7.68
N GLU A 210 -30.32 30.94 7.76
CA GLU A 210 -30.92 30.37 8.98
C GLU A 210 -30.44 28.94 9.30
N TYR A 211 -29.62 28.33 8.45
CA TYR A 211 -29.10 26.97 8.58
C TYR A 211 -27.63 26.92 8.97
N HIS A 212 -27.16 25.72 9.24
CA HIS A 212 -25.77 25.41 9.59
C HIS A 212 -25.20 24.40 8.61
N LYS A 213 -24.06 24.71 8.02
CA LYS A 213 -23.31 23.78 7.17
C LYS A 213 -22.35 23.00 8.07
N VAL A 214 -22.47 21.67 8.10
CA VAL A 214 -21.56 20.79 8.85
C VAL A 214 -20.72 20.01 7.87
N TYR A 215 -19.39 20.10 7.97
CA TYR A 215 -18.47 19.41 7.08
C TYR A 215 -17.19 19.02 7.81
N PHE A 216 -16.41 18.15 7.16
CA PHE A 216 -15.28 17.45 7.76
C PHE A 216 -14.06 17.69 6.88
N GLY A 217 -12.95 18.13 7.48
CA GLY A 217 -11.75 18.50 6.74
C GLY A 217 -10.48 18.14 7.49
N LYS A 218 -9.36 18.00 6.76
CA LYS A 218 -8.05 17.72 7.34
C LYS A 218 -7.46 18.95 8.05
N SER A 219 -7.55 20.11 7.40
CA SER A 219 -6.98 21.37 7.89
C SER A 219 -8.00 22.22 8.64
N SER A 220 -7.54 23.14 9.47
CA SER A 220 -8.35 24.21 10.06
C SER A 220 -8.80 25.22 9.00
N ASP A 221 -10.02 25.76 9.14
CA ASP A 221 -10.52 26.89 8.32
C ASP A 221 -10.59 28.19 9.15
N SER A 222 -9.76 28.31 10.20
CA SER A 222 -9.73 29.49 11.06
C SER A 222 -9.58 30.76 10.23
N GLY A 223 -10.54 31.68 10.34
CA GLY A 223 -10.57 32.94 9.58
C GLY A 223 -11.58 32.98 8.43
N GLU A 224 -12.23 31.87 8.09
CA GLU A 224 -13.37 31.91 7.17
C GLU A 224 -14.54 32.68 7.77
N ARG A 225 -15.02 33.69 7.04
CA ARG A 225 -16.07 34.61 7.48
C ARG A 225 -17.39 33.93 7.86
N THR A 226 -17.64 32.74 7.32
CA THR A 226 -18.84 31.95 7.55
C THR A 226 -18.68 30.87 8.61
N LEU A 227 -17.45 30.58 9.08
CA LEU A 227 -17.20 29.57 10.10
C LEU A 227 -17.69 30.08 11.47
N LEU A 228 -18.51 29.28 12.15
CA LEU A 228 -18.95 29.58 13.52
C LEU A 228 -17.97 29.02 14.54
N PHE A 229 -17.57 27.77 14.34
CA PHE A 229 -16.55 27.09 15.13
C PHE A 229 -16.10 25.82 14.40
N GLU A 230 -14.98 25.29 14.84
CA GLU A 230 -14.49 23.97 14.48
C GLU A 230 -14.01 23.25 15.73
N VAL A 231 -13.98 21.92 15.65
CA VAL A 231 -13.54 21.04 16.73
C VAL A 231 -12.58 20.03 16.15
N GLU A 232 -11.38 19.95 16.72
CA GLU A 232 -10.41 18.92 16.37
C GLU A 232 -10.90 17.55 16.83
N VAL A 233 -10.73 16.54 15.97
CA VAL A 233 -11.12 15.15 16.22
C VAL A 233 -9.98 14.21 15.84
N ALA A 234 -9.85 13.12 16.59
CA ALA A 234 -8.85 12.09 16.31
C ALA A 234 -9.14 11.35 15.00
N ASP A 235 -10.42 11.25 14.61
CA ASP A 235 -10.84 10.63 13.36
C ASP A 235 -12.02 11.39 12.72
N ARG A 236 -11.78 12.03 11.58
CA ARG A 236 -12.82 12.77 10.86
C ARG A 236 -13.85 11.88 10.17
N TYR A 237 -13.48 10.66 9.76
CA TYR A 237 -14.40 9.72 9.11
C TYR A 237 -15.39 9.16 10.12
N LYS A 238 -14.92 8.81 11.32
CA LYS A 238 -15.79 8.41 12.43
C LYS A 238 -16.71 9.56 12.86
N ALA A 239 -16.16 10.76 13.00
CA ALA A 239 -16.95 11.95 13.30
C ALA A 239 -18.03 12.22 12.25
N GLU A 240 -17.69 12.09 10.97
CA GLU A 240 -18.63 12.24 9.87
C GLU A 240 -19.76 11.23 9.93
N TYR A 241 -19.44 9.95 10.11
CA TYR A 241 -20.44 8.90 10.22
C TYR A 241 -21.38 9.12 11.42
N GLU A 242 -20.84 9.35 12.62
CA GLU A 242 -21.62 9.49 13.84
C GLU A 242 -22.50 10.74 13.83
N LEU A 243 -21.95 11.89 13.44
CA LEU A 243 -22.71 13.14 13.41
C LEU A 243 -23.76 13.14 12.30
N ARG A 244 -23.49 12.57 11.12
CA ARG A 244 -24.54 12.40 10.09
C ARG A 244 -25.68 11.52 10.59
N LYS A 245 -25.36 10.42 11.28
CA LYS A 245 -26.37 9.53 11.87
C LYS A 245 -27.22 10.27 12.92
N LEU A 246 -26.58 11.02 13.81
CA LEU A 246 -27.25 11.80 14.86
C LEU A 246 -28.13 12.92 14.28
N LEU A 247 -27.63 13.62 13.26
CA LEU A 247 -28.26 14.81 12.68
C LEU A 247 -29.20 14.49 11.51
N LYS A 248 -29.37 13.22 11.11
CA LYS A 248 -30.16 12.80 9.95
C LYS A 248 -31.54 13.44 9.85
N LYS A 249 -32.26 13.56 10.98
CA LYS A 249 -33.61 14.17 11.03
C LYS A 249 -33.62 15.70 10.95
N LYS A 250 -32.45 16.33 10.93
CA LYS A 250 -32.24 17.78 10.92
C LYS A 250 -31.66 18.28 9.61
N GLU A 251 -31.24 17.36 8.74
CA GLU A 251 -30.76 17.69 7.40
C GLU A 251 -31.88 18.33 6.60
N VAL A 252 -31.55 19.39 5.88
CA VAL A 252 -32.49 20.10 5.02
C VAL A 252 -32.74 19.22 3.79
N PRO A 253 -34.01 18.90 3.47
CA PRO A 253 -34.33 18.05 2.32
C PRO A 253 -33.68 18.54 1.03
N GLY A 254 -33.01 17.64 0.30
CA GLY A 254 -32.33 17.94 -0.96
C GLY A 254 -31.06 18.79 -0.83
N LYS A 255 -30.60 19.11 0.39
CA LYS A 255 -29.37 19.89 0.62
C LYS A 255 -28.41 19.13 1.53
N HIS A 256 -27.46 18.47 0.89
CA HIS A 256 -26.40 17.73 1.56
C HIS A 256 -25.60 18.63 2.51
N ASN A 257 -25.31 18.11 3.71
CA ASN A 257 -24.49 18.78 4.73
C ASN A 257 -25.07 20.09 5.30
N LEU A 258 -26.34 20.39 5.03
CA LEU A 258 -27.01 21.57 5.55
C LEU A 258 -28.08 21.17 6.57
N TYR A 259 -28.03 21.74 7.77
CA TYR A 259 -28.84 21.30 8.89
C TYR A 259 -29.56 22.46 9.58
N LYS A 260 -30.78 22.22 10.05
CA LYS A 260 -31.49 23.11 10.97
C LYS A 260 -31.18 22.71 12.42
N LEU A 261 -30.07 23.24 12.95
CA LEU A 261 -29.56 22.93 14.27
C LEU A 261 -30.07 23.91 15.34
N THR A 262 -30.35 23.36 16.52
CA THR A 262 -30.64 24.13 17.74
C THR A 262 -29.34 24.51 18.47
N LEU A 263 -29.40 25.49 19.39
CA LEU A 263 -28.24 25.86 20.23
C LEU A 263 -27.67 24.66 21.00
N LYS A 264 -28.54 23.80 21.56
CA LYS A 264 -28.11 22.57 22.25
C LYS A 264 -27.28 21.68 21.32
N GLN A 265 -27.74 21.46 20.08
CA GLN A 265 -27.02 20.61 19.13
C GLN A 265 -25.69 21.22 18.68
N LEU A 266 -25.62 22.54 18.54
CA LEU A 266 -24.35 23.22 18.28
C LEU A 266 -23.38 23.01 19.45
N ASP A 267 -23.86 23.08 20.69
CA ASP A 267 -23.05 22.80 21.88
C ASP A 267 -22.66 21.32 22.02
N ASP A 268 -23.52 20.39 21.59
CA ASP A 268 -23.20 18.96 21.54
C ASP A 268 -22.07 18.71 20.52
N ILE A 269 -22.11 19.35 19.34
CA ILE A 269 -21.03 19.25 18.35
C ILE A 269 -19.75 19.90 18.87
N ARG A 270 -19.83 21.06 19.54
CA ARG A 270 -18.66 21.72 20.16
C ARG A 270 -17.92 20.84 21.17
N ARG A 271 -18.65 19.97 21.86
CA ARG A 271 -18.11 19.06 22.87
C ARG A 271 -17.78 17.68 22.30
N TYR A 272 -18.08 17.44 21.02
CA TYR A 272 -17.82 16.16 20.40
C TYR A 272 -16.32 15.85 20.41
N LYS A 273 -15.99 14.63 20.79
CA LYS A 273 -14.64 14.06 20.75
C LYS A 273 -14.76 12.60 20.37
N ASN A 274 -13.75 12.09 19.70
CA ASN A 274 -13.60 10.67 19.46
C ASN A 274 -12.15 10.24 19.61
N GLU A 275 -11.97 8.93 19.63
CA GLU A 275 -10.68 8.27 19.62
C GLU A 275 -10.49 7.57 18.27
N TYR A 276 -9.24 7.50 17.83
CA TYR A 276 -8.88 6.77 16.63
C TYR A 276 -8.81 5.27 16.93
N ASN A 277 -9.44 4.47 16.08
CA ASN A 277 -9.28 3.03 16.02
C ASN A 277 -9.19 2.66 14.54
N ALA A 278 -8.19 1.87 14.16
CA ALA A 278 -7.89 1.61 12.76
C ALA A 278 -9.02 0.88 12.02
N GLU A 279 -9.62 -0.14 12.65
CA GLU A 279 -10.72 -0.91 12.07
C GLU A 279 -11.98 -0.06 11.91
N ASP A 280 -12.36 0.67 12.96
CA ASP A 280 -13.49 1.62 12.95
C ASP A 280 -13.30 2.67 11.86
N SER A 281 -12.10 3.24 11.74
CA SER A 281 -11.77 4.28 10.77
C SER A 281 -11.91 3.76 9.34
N ALA A 282 -11.32 2.60 9.06
CA ALA A 282 -11.38 1.94 7.76
C ALA A 282 -12.84 1.61 7.39
N TRP A 283 -13.62 1.11 8.35
CA TRP A 283 -15.04 0.82 8.16
C TRP A 283 -15.84 2.10 7.86
N CYS A 284 -15.66 3.17 8.67
CA CYS A 284 -16.33 4.46 8.47
C CYS A 284 -16.00 5.04 7.09
N LYS A 285 -14.72 5.04 6.70
CA LYS A 285 -14.26 5.52 5.40
C LYS A 285 -14.91 4.75 4.24
N LYS A 286 -15.02 3.41 4.36
CA LYS A 286 -15.68 2.55 3.37
C LYS A 286 -17.18 2.89 3.24
N ILE A 287 -17.87 3.04 4.36
CA ILE A 287 -19.31 3.38 4.38
C ILE A 287 -19.55 4.76 3.76
N LEU A 288 -18.78 5.77 4.14
CA LEU A 288 -18.93 7.13 3.62
C LEU A 288 -18.70 7.22 2.11
N ARG A 289 -17.72 6.47 1.59
CA ARG A 289 -17.47 6.37 0.14
C ARG A 289 -18.65 5.75 -0.63
N ASN A 290 -19.37 4.83 -0.01
CA ASN A 290 -20.54 4.20 -0.63
C ASN A 290 -21.79 5.08 -0.51
N LEU A 291 -21.94 5.82 0.59
CA LEU A 291 -23.04 6.77 0.78
C LEU A 291 -22.96 7.93 -0.23
N SER A 292 -21.76 8.46 -0.52
CA SER A 292 -21.59 9.51 -1.52
C SER A 292 -21.92 9.05 -2.95
N ARG A 293 -21.77 7.76 -3.24
CA ARG A 293 -22.13 7.14 -4.54
C ARG A 293 -23.64 6.91 -4.72
N LEU A 294 -24.41 6.88 -3.64
CA LEU A 294 -25.88 6.73 -3.67
C LEU A 294 -26.63 8.06 -3.81
N THR A 295 -25.90 9.19 -3.80
CA THR A 295 -26.45 10.56 -3.91
C THR A 295 -26.10 11.25 -5.23
N LEU A 296 -25.75 10.51 -6.28
CA LEU A 296 -25.59 11.00 -7.65
C LEU A 296 -26.76 10.55 -8.53
#